data_AF-H6UEF4-F1
#
_entry.id   AF-H6UEF4-F1
#
_cell.length_a   1.000
_cell.length_b   1.000
_cell.length_c   1.000
_cell.angle_alpha   90.00
_cell.angle_beta   90.00
_cell.angle_gamma   90.00
#
_symmetry.space_group_name_H-M   'P 1'
#
loop_
_entity.id
_entity.type
_entity.pdbx_description
1 polymer ?
#
loop_
_entity_poly.entity_id
_entity_poly.type
_entity_poly.pdbx_seq_one_letter_code
_entity_poly.pdbx_strand_id
1 'polypeptide(L)'
;LSDPLVDGSRVALYGHGNSFDRTFYHRVEMYNMLSERNYHVVCFDYRGYGDSEGTPTEKGIVEDARTVYEWVRERAGRTPVIVWGHSMGTGVSCKLVKDLSQERQPPSGLVLESPFNNLKDAVTNHPIFTIFSWMNDFMVERIIIKPLNSVGLTMQSDQRI
;
A
#
# COMPACT_ATOMS: atom_id res chain seq x y z
N LEU A 1 29.06 11.47 -1.50
CA LEU A 1 28.69 10.16 -0.91
C LEU A 1 27.59 9.59 -1.79
N SER A 2 27.65 8.32 -2.18
CA SER A 2 26.56 7.67 -2.92
C SER A 2 25.32 7.61 -2.02
N ASP A 3 24.14 7.73 -2.61
CA ASP A 3 22.88 7.58 -1.88
C ASP A 3 22.80 6.17 -1.27
N PRO A 4 22.39 6.01 0.00
CA PRO A 4 22.30 4.70 0.64
C PRO A 4 21.38 3.72 -0.09
N LEU A 5 20.41 4.19 -0.89
CA LEU A 5 19.51 3.34 -1.67
C LEU A 5 20.17 2.74 -2.93
N VAL A 6 21.45 3.01 -3.17
CA VAL A 6 22.23 2.54 -4.33
C VAL A 6 23.40 1.66 -3.87
N ASP A 7 23.14 0.70 -2.99
CA ASP A 7 24.12 -0.28 -2.48
C ASP A 7 23.90 -1.72 -3.00
N GLY A 8 22.92 -1.91 -3.89
CA GLY A 8 22.55 -3.21 -4.46
C GLY A 8 21.39 -3.93 -3.74
N SER A 9 20.93 -3.41 -2.60
CA SER A 9 19.72 -3.88 -1.90
C SER A 9 18.45 -3.46 -2.64
N ARG A 10 17.31 -4.12 -2.39
CA ARG A 10 16.00 -3.68 -2.94
C ARG A 10 15.37 -2.64 -2.02
N VAL A 11 14.52 -1.77 -2.54
CA VAL A 11 13.72 -0.86 -1.70
C VAL A 11 12.30 -1.40 -1.55
N ALA A 12 11.80 -1.48 -0.33
CA ALA A 12 10.39 -1.69 -0.02
C ALA A 12 9.77 -0.36 0.41
N LEU A 13 8.88 0.19 -0.41
CA LEU A 13 8.02 1.32 -0.03
C LEU A 13 6.79 0.74 0.68
N TYR A 14 6.74 0.87 2.01
CA TYR A 14 5.71 0.25 2.84
C TYR A 14 4.57 1.24 3.15
N GLY A 15 3.39 0.96 2.62
CA GLY A 15 2.14 1.67 2.92
C GLY A 15 1.34 0.98 4.02
N HIS A 16 1.14 1.66 5.14
CA HIS A 16 0.53 1.07 6.34
C HIS A 16 -1.01 0.90 6.25
N GLY A 17 -1.56 0.10 7.15
CA GLY A 17 -3.00 -0.08 7.30
C GLY A 17 -3.68 1.06 8.06
N ASN A 18 -5.01 1.08 8.12
CA ASN A 18 -5.75 2.17 8.75
C ASN A 18 -5.37 2.42 10.23
N SER A 19 -5.28 1.39 11.06
CA SER A 19 -5.11 1.63 12.50
C SER A 19 -3.74 2.22 12.82
N PHE A 20 -3.66 3.18 13.74
CA PHE A 20 -2.39 3.76 14.21
C PHE A 20 -1.52 4.31 13.07
N ASP A 21 -0.21 4.29 13.24
CA ASP A 21 0.78 4.92 12.35
C ASP A 21 1.93 3.95 12.04
N ARG A 22 2.92 4.40 11.26
CA ARG A 22 4.09 3.63 10.84
C ARG A 22 4.85 2.97 12.01
N THR A 23 4.76 3.48 13.23
CA THR A 23 5.54 3.01 14.39
C THR A 23 4.91 1.85 15.14
N PHE A 24 3.70 1.42 14.76
CA PHE A 24 2.99 0.35 15.48
C PHE A 24 3.74 -0.99 15.43
N TYR A 25 3.79 -1.71 16.56
CA TYR A 25 4.79 -2.77 16.81
C TYR A 25 4.90 -3.84 15.72
N HIS A 26 3.78 -4.37 15.20
CA HIS A 26 3.82 -5.41 14.16
C HIS A 26 4.40 -4.90 12.84
N ARG A 27 4.31 -3.60 12.58
CA ARG A 27 4.86 -2.96 11.39
C ARG A 27 6.37 -2.82 11.54
N VAL A 28 6.83 -2.37 12.70
CA VAL A 28 8.25 -2.31 13.02
C VAL A 28 8.90 -3.69 12.93
N GLU A 29 8.22 -4.73 13.41
CA GLU A 29 8.67 -6.12 13.24
C GLU A 29 8.78 -6.52 11.76
N MET A 30 7.77 -6.20 10.94
CA MET A 30 7.83 -6.41 9.49
C MET A 30 8.99 -5.64 8.83
N TYR A 31 9.25 -4.41 9.24
CA TYR A 31 10.36 -3.60 8.72
C TYR A 31 11.71 -4.25 9.03
N ASN A 32 11.90 -4.66 10.28
CA ASN A 32 13.11 -5.35 10.70
C ASN A 32 13.31 -6.66 9.92
N MET A 33 12.25 -7.45 9.76
CA MET A 33 12.27 -8.69 9.00
C MET A 33 12.64 -8.48 7.52
N LEU A 34 12.18 -7.37 6.91
CA LEU A 34 12.56 -6.98 5.54
C LEU A 34 14.01 -6.51 5.48
N SER A 35 14.46 -5.70 6.44
CA SER A 35 15.85 -5.24 6.53
C SER A 35 16.84 -6.39 6.71
N GLU A 36 16.51 -7.40 7.51
CA GLU A 36 17.28 -8.65 7.64
C GLU A 36 17.40 -9.43 6.31
N ARG A 37 16.51 -9.17 5.35
CA ARG A 37 16.51 -9.76 4.01
C ARG A 37 17.11 -8.84 2.94
N ASN A 38 17.92 -7.86 3.34
CA ASN A 38 18.57 -6.87 2.48
C ASN A 38 17.57 -6.00 1.70
N TYR A 39 16.55 -5.52 2.39
CA TYR A 39 15.70 -4.42 1.91
C TYR A 39 16.01 -3.12 2.64
N HIS A 40 16.12 -2.04 1.88
CA HIS A 40 15.89 -0.70 2.41
C HIS A 40 14.38 -0.51 2.58
N VAL A 41 13.93 -0.32 3.80
CA VAL A 41 12.51 -0.09 4.08
C VAL A 41 12.26 1.40 4.21
N VAL A 42 11.40 1.93 3.35
CA VAL A 42 10.89 3.30 3.45
C VAL A 42 9.43 3.21 3.87
N CYS A 43 9.15 3.64 5.10
CA CYS A 43 7.81 3.77 5.64
C CYS A 43 7.50 5.24 5.91
N PHE A 44 6.22 5.59 5.89
CA PHE A 44 5.73 6.96 6.05
C PHE A 44 4.31 6.91 6.61
N ASP A 45 3.84 8.03 7.15
CA ASP A 45 2.43 8.19 7.50
C ASP A 45 1.69 8.94 6.41
N TYR A 46 0.49 8.46 6.06
CA TYR A 46 -0.43 9.23 5.23
C TYR A 46 -0.88 10.50 5.96
N ARG A 47 -1.31 11.53 5.22
CA ARG A 47 -1.87 12.76 5.82
C ARG A 47 -2.98 12.42 6.82
N GLY A 48 -2.89 13.00 8.02
CA GLY A 48 -3.80 12.74 9.14
C GLY A 48 -3.52 11.46 9.94
N TYR A 49 -2.37 10.81 9.73
CA TYR A 49 -1.87 9.71 10.54
C TYR A 49 -0.52 10.08 11.18
N GLY A 50 -0.27 9.55 12.38
CA GLY A 50 1.00 9.71 13.10
C GLY A 50 1.48 11.16 13.12
N ASP A 51 2.65 11.41 12.52
CA ASP A 51 3.26 12.75 12.49
C ASP A 51 2.85 13.59 11.26
N SER A 52 2.06 13.04 10.35
CA SER A 52 1.67 13.72 9.10
C SER A 52 0.42 14.57 9.28
N GLU A 53 0.50 15.84 8.88
CA GLU A 53 -0.60 16.81 8.97
C GLU A 53 -1.72 16.56 7.96
N GLY A 54 -2.88 17.22 8.14
CA GLY A 54 -3.98 17.25 7.18
C GLY A 54 -5.08 16.21 7.44
N THR A 55 -6.02 16.11 6.49
CA THR A 55 -7.18 15.20 6.59
C THR A 55 -7.06 14.08 5.57
N PRO A 56 -7.22 12.80 5.98
CA PRO A 56 -7.12 11.68 5.06
C PRO A 56 -8.31 11.70 4.11
N THR A 57 -8.01 11.77 2.81
CA THR A 57 -8.99 11.57 1.72
C THR A 57 -8.43 10.56 0.75
N GLU A 58 -9.29 9.86 0.00
CA GLU A 58 -8.87 8.89 -1.02
C GLU A 58 -7.77 9.45 -1.93
N LYS A 59 -8.03 10.63 -2.50
CA LYS A 59 -7.07 11.29 -3.39
C LYS A 59 -5.80 11.66 -2.63
N GLY A 60 -5.95 12.19 -1.42
CA GLY A 60 -4.84 12.66 -0.62
C GLY A 60 -3.87 11.56 -0.21
N ILE A 61 -4.35 10.42 0.28
CA ILE A 61 -3.46 9.33 0.73
C ILE A 61 -2.73 8.65 -0.45
N VAL A 62 -3.35 8.63 -1.64
CA VAL A 62 -2.69 8.19 -2.88
C VAL A 62 -1.64 9.20 -3.35
N GLU A 63 -1.94 10.49 -3.26
CA GLU A 63 -0.97 11.56 -3.52
C GLU A 63 0.24 11.46 -2.59
N ASP A 64 0.03 11.23 -1.30
CA ASP A 64 1.12 11.07 -0.33
C ASP A 64 2.01 9.87 -0.70
N ALA A 65 1.40 8.74 -1.03
CA ALA A 65 2.13 7.55 -1.47
C ALA A 65 2.93 7.80 -2.76
N ARG A 66 2.36 8.57 -3.71
CA ARG A 66 3.07 9.00 -4.92
C ARG A 66 4.26 9.90 -4.57
N THR A 67 4.08 10.90 -3.71
CA THR A 67 5.15 11.81 -3.31
C THR A 67 6.33 11.06 -2.71
N VAL A 68 6.07 10.10 -1.81
CA VAL A 68 7.13 9.28 -1.23
C VAL A 68 7.75 8.35 -2.28
N TYR A 69 6.95 7.74 -3.16
CA TYR A 69 7.48 6.91 -4.25
C TYR A 69 8.43 7.68 -5.16
N GLU A 70 8.07 8.89 -5.57
CA GLU A 70 8.91 9.75 -6.41
C GLU A 70 10.22 10.11 -5.70
N TRP A 71 10.14 10.49 -4.41
CA TRP A 71 11.31 10.76 -3.58
C TRP A 71 12.26 9.55 -3.48
N VAL A 72 11.69 8.34 -3.30
CA VAL A 72 12.45 7.08 -3.28
C VAL A 72 13.04 6.78 -4.64
N ARG A 73 12.25 6.90 -5.72
CA ARG A 73 12.66 6.56 -7.09
C ARG A 73 13.84 7.42 -7.54
N GLU A 74 13.81 8.71 -7.24
CA GLU A 74 14.90 9.65 -7.54
C GLU A 74 16.24 9.19 -6.91
N ARG A 75 16.19 8.73 -5.66
CA ARG A 75 17.37 8.31 -4.87
C ARG A 75 17.84 6.90 -5.17
N ALA A 76 16.89 5.99 -5.40
CA ALA A 76 17.14 4.59 -5.73
C ALA A 76 17.74 4.43 -7.14
N GLY A 77 17.55 5.40 -8.04
CA GLY A 77 18.03 5.30 -9.42
C GLY A 77 17.50 4.04 -10.11
N ARG A 78 18.43 3.12 -10.45
CA ARG A 78 18.10 1.82 -11.08
C ARG A 78 17.75 0.71 -10.09
N THR A 79 17.89 0.95 -8.79
CA THR A 79 17.55 -0.02 -7.75
C THR A 79 16.06 -0.40 -7.85
N PRO A 80 15.73 -1.71 -7.74
CA PRO A 80 14.33 -2.13 -7.74
C PRO A 80 13.58 -1.54 -6.54
N VAL A 81 12.42 -0.92 -6.81
CA VAL A 81 11.51 -0.44 -5.76
C VAL A 81 10.24 -1.25 -5.84
N ILE A 82 9.93 -1.95 -4.75
CA ILE A 82 8.72 -2.74 -4.55
C ILE A 82 7.76 -1.91 -3.71
N VAL A 83 6.53 -1.75 -4.19
CA VAL A 83 5.46 -1.14 -3.40
C VAL A 83 4.82 -2.24 -2.57
N TRP A 84 4.79 -2.08 -1.25
CA TRP A 84 4.24 -3.04 -0.31
C TRP A 84 3.12 -2.40 0.47
N GLY A 85 1.88 -2.84 0.25
CA GLY A 85 0.72 -2.33 0.97
C GLY A 85 0.22 -3.34 1.99
N HIS A 86 -0.08 -2.90 3.22
CA HIS A 86 -0.73 -3.73 4.24
C HIS A 86 -2.14 -3.22 4.55
N SER A 87 -3.12 -4.13 4.56
CA SER A 87 -4.51 -3.81 4.92
C SER A 87 -5.05 -2.66 4.05
N MET A 88 -5.47 -1.51 4.60
CA MET A 88 -5.83 -0.31 3.80
C MET A 88 -4.76 0.07 2.77
N GLY A 89 -3.48 -0.01 3.14
CA GLY A 89 -2.36 0.34 2.27
C GLY A 89 -2.30 -0.51 1.00
N THR A 90 -2.92 -1.70 0.97
CA THR A 90 -3.01 -2.54 -0.23
C THR A 90 -3.74 -1.82 -1.37
N GLY A 91 -4.88 -1.19 -1.07
CA GLY A 91 -5.63 -0.47 -2.08
C GLY A 91 -4.92 0.82 -2.50
N VAL A 92 -4.35 1.58 -1.55
CA VAL A 92 -3.56 2.78 -1.88
C VAL A 92 -2.41 2.41 -2.83
N SER A 93 -1.74 1.29 -2.54
CA SER A 93 -0.66 0.75 -3.37
C SER A 93 -1.13 0.31 -4.75
N CYS A 94 -2.28 -0.37 -4.85
CA CYS A 94 -2.87 -0.74 -6.13
C CYS A 94 -3.18 0.48 -7.00
N LYS A 95 -3.79 1.51 -6.41
CA LYS A 95 -4.13 2.75 -7.11
C LYS A 95 -2.87 3.49 -7.57
N LEU A 96 -1.87 3.63 -6.69
CA LEU A 96 -0.56 4.20 -7.02
C LEU A 96 0.10 3.46 -8.20
N VAL A 97 0.21 2.13 -8.09
CA VAL A 97 0.86 1.29 -9.11
C VAL A 97 0.12 1.38 -10.44
N LYS A 98 -1.21 1.41 -10.43
CA LYS A 98 -2.02 1.62 -11.64
C LYS A 98 -1.68 2.95 -12.31
N ASP A 99 -1.67 4.04 -11.57
CA ASP A 99 -1.43 5.39 -12.11
C ASP A 99 -0.01 5.48 -12.68
N LEU A 100 1.00 4.99 -11.94
CA LEU A 100 2.39 4.89 -12.40
C LEU A 100 2.53 4.02 -13.67
N SER A 101 1.79 2.91 -13.74
CA SER A 101 1.83 2.01 -14.91
C SER A 101 1.22 2.68 -16.14
N GLN A 102 0.13 3.44 -15.97
CA GLN A 102 -0.47 4.23 -17.05
C GLN A 102 0.49 5.32 -17.57
N GLU A 103 1.33 5.85 -16.68
CA GLU A 103 2.41 6.81 -17.00
C GLU A 103 3.68 6.15 -17.53
N ARG A 104 3.68 4.82 -17.74
CA ARG A 104 4.83 4.02 -18.20
C ARG A 104 6.04 4.06 -17.25
N GLN A 105 5.80 4.28 -15.96
CA GLN A 105 6.80 4.25 -14.90
C GLN A 105 6.46 3.23 -13.80
N PRO A 106 6.13 1.97 -14.15
CA PRO A 106 5.70 0.99 -13.16
C PRO A 106 6.82 0.73 -12.13
N PRO A 107 6.47 0.51 -10.86
CA PRO A 107 7.41 -0.02 -9.88
C PRO A 107 7.87 -1.42 -10.28
N SER A 108 8.93 -1.90 -9.61
CA SER A 108 9.51 -3.22 -9.90
C SER A 108 8.64 -4.38 -9.39
N GLY A 109 7.65 -4.09 -8.55
CA GLY A 109 6.68 -5.06 -8.07
C GLY A 109 5.67 -4.43 -7.11
N LEU A 110 4.58 -5.16 -6.87
CA LEU A 110 3.53 -4.84 -5.91
C LEU A 110 3.32 -6.06 -5.00
N VAL A 111 3.43 -5.85 -3.69
CA VAL A 111 3.07 -6.84 -2.66
C VAL A 111 1.84 -6.35 -1.93
N LEU A 112 0.84 -7.23 -1.82
CA LEU A 112 -0.38 -6.98 -1.06
C LEU A 112 -0.37 -7.90 0.15
N GLU A 113 -0.18 -7.33 1.33
CA GLU A 113 -0.16 -8.04 2.61
C GLU A 113 -1.53 -7.93 3.27
N SER A 114 -2.09 -9.09 3.63
CA SER A 114 -3.45 -9.20 4.16
C SER A 114 -4.48 -8.39 3.35
N PRO A 115 -4.51 -8.52 2.00
CA PRO A 115 -5.51 -7.85 1.18
C PRO A 115 -6.89 -8.43 1.47
N PHE A 116 -7.92 -7.60 1.37
CA PHE A 116 -9.29 -8.03 1.58
C PHE A 116 -9.76 -8.91 0.42
N ASN A 117 -9.96 -10.21 0.66
CA ASN A 117 -10.43 -11.17 -0.35
C ASN A 117 -11.68 -11.98 0.09
N ASN A 118 -12.29 -11.69 1.25
CA ASN A 118 -13.52 -12.36 1.69
C ASN A 118 -14.64 -11.31 1.88
N LEU A 119 -15.41 -11.08 0.82
CA LEU A 119 -16.51 -10.11 0.80
C LEU A 119 -17.86 -10.71 1.26
N LYS A 120 -17.95 -12.01 1.59
CA LYS A 120 -19.22 -12.69 1.93
C LYS A 120 -19.38 -13.03 3.43
N ASP A 121 -18.31 -13.43 4.13
CA ASP A 121 -18.37 -13.61 5.59
C ASP A 121 -18.29 -12.28 6.35
N ALA A 122 -17.65 -11.30 5.74
CA ALA A 122 -17.36 -10.02 6.38
C ALA A 122 -18.60 -9.12 6.54
N VAL A 123 -19.60 -9.29 5.67
CA VAL A 123 -20.89 -8.58 5.76
C VAL A 123 -21.81 -9.18 6.84
N THR A 124 -21.58 -10.42 7.28
CA THR A 124 -22.51 -11.07 8.20
C THR A 124 -21.97 -11.17 9.63
N ASN A 125 -20.66 -11.36 9.91
CA ASN A 125 -20.21 -11.64 11.29
C ASN A 125 -18.74 -11.28 11.68
N HIS A 126 -17.93 -10.55 10.89
CA HIS A 126 -16.48 -10.45 11.18
C HIS A 126 -16.03 -9.15 11.89
N PRO A 127 -15.30 -9.22 13.03
CA PRO A 127 -14.78 -8.07 13.79
C PRO A 127 -13.86 -7.11 13.01
N ILE A 128 -13.39 -7.51 11.83
CA ILE A 128 -12.47 -6.72 11.00
C ILE A 128 -13.20 -5.51 10.38
N PHE A 129 -14.51 -5.59 10.13
CA PHE A 129 -15.29 -4.48 9.56
C PHE A 129 -15.43 -3.29 10.52
N THR A 130 -15.33 -3.52 11.83
CA THR A 130 -15.32 -2.43 12.85
C THR A 130 -14.09 -1.53 12.70
N ILE A 131 -12.98 -2.05 12.14
CA ILE A 131 -11.76 -1.27 11.87
C ILE A 131 -11.90 -0.44 10.58
N PHE A 132 -12.85 -0.78 9.70
CA PHE A 132 -13.13 -0.07 8.43
C PHE A 132 -14.39 0.78 8.45
N SER A 133 -15.08 0.90 9.59
CA SER A 133 -16.30 1.70 9.70
C SER A 133 -16.13 3.19 9.38
N TRP A 134 -14.88 3.68 9.29
CA TRP A 134 -14.54 5.03 8.87
C TRP A 134 -14.35 5.17 7.34
N MET A 135 -14.13 4.09 6.59
CA MET A 135 -14.08 4.10 5.11
C MET A 135 -15.48 3.83 4.56
N ASN A 136 -16.00 4.75 3.77
CA ASN A 136 -17.26 4.54 3.07
C ASN A 136 -17.09 3.58 1.87
N ASP A 137 -18.15 2.87 1.48
CA ASP A 137 -18.20 1.89 0.37
C ASP A 137 -17.59 2.43 -0.93
N PHE A 138 -17.79 3.72 -1.18
CA PHE A 138 -17.21 4.42 -2.33
C PHE A 138 -15.67 4.33 -2.38
N MET A 139 -15.00 4.48 -1.23
CA MET A 139 -13.55 4.44 -1.14
C MET A 139 -13.04 3.01 -1.35
N VAL A 140 -13.72 2.01 -0.79
CA VAL A 140 -13.39 0.59 -0.98
C VAL A 140 -13.46 0.23 -2.46
N GLU A 141 -14.55 0.61 -3.14
CA GLU A 141 -14.75 0.33 -4.55
C GLU A 141 -13.65 0.94 -5.44
N ARG A 142 -13.22 2.18 -5.16
CA ARG A 142 -12.25 2.88 -6.01
C ARG A 142 -10.80 2.56 -5.71
N ILE A 143 -10.44 2.39 -4.45
CA ILE A 143 -9.06 2.19 -4.02
C ILE A 143 -8.69 0.70 -4.11
N ILE A 144 -9.64 -0.21 -3.92
CA ILE A 144 -9.37 -1.65 -3.84
C ILE A 144 -9.94 -2.38 -5.06
N ILE A 145 -11.26 -2.34 -5.25
CA ILE A 145 -11.95 -3.20 -6.22
C ILE A 145 -11.58 -2.86 -7.67
N LYS A 146 -11.68 -1.59 -8.05
CA LYS A 146 -11.40 -1.16 -9.43
C LYS A 146 -9.95 -1.38 -9.88
N PRO A 147 -8.92 -1.08 -9.06
CA PRO A 147 -7.54 -1.39 -9.40
C PRO A 147 -7.31 -2.89 -9.59
N LEU A 148 -7.82 -3.74 -8.69
CA LEU A 148 -7.69 -5.20 -8.79
C LEU A 148 -8.36 -5.75 -10.06
N ASN A 149 -9.60 -5.33 -10.34
CA ASN A 149 -10.29 -5.71 -11.56
C ASN A 149 -9.51 -5.27 -12.82
N SER A 150 -8.88 -4.10 -12.79
CA SER A 150 -8.13 -3.58 -13.95
C SER A 150 -6.83 -4.32 -14.27
N VAL A 151 -6.30 -5.10 -13.32
CA VAL A 151 -5.13 -5.97 -13.53
C VAL A 151 -5.52 -7.44 -13.75
N GLY A 152 -6.79 -7.70 -14.05
CA GLY A 152 -7.29 -9.05 -14.34
C GLY A 152 -7.58 -9.90 -13.10
N LEU A 153 -7.49 -9.32 -11.90
CA LEU A 153 -7.93 -9.96 -10.65
C LEU A 153 -9.41 -9.66 -10.43
N THR A 154 -10.26 -10.21 -11.31
CA THR A 154 -11.71 -10.17 -11.14
C THR A 154 -12.16 -11.30 -10.22
N MET A 155 -12.61 -10.94 -9.02
CA MET A 155 -13.15 -11.89 -8.05
C MET A 155 -14.61 -12.22 -8.38
N GLN A 156 -14.85 -12.98 -9.46
CA GLN A 156 -16.15 -13.60 -9.74
C GLN A 156 -16.19 -15.01 -9.15
N SER A 157 -16.42 -15.13 -7.84
CA SER A 157 -16.69 -16.44 -7.22
C SER A 157 -18.16 -16.87 -7.35
N ASP A 158 -19.07 -15.98 -7.76
CA ASP A 158 -20.52 -16.24 -7.77
C ASP A 158 -21.08 -16.55 -9.18
N GLN A 159 -20.25 -17.10 -10.09
CA GLN A 159 -20.72 -17.69 -11.37
C GLN A 159 -20.53 -19.22 -11.47
N ARG A 160 -20.24 -19.90 -10.36
CA ARG A 160 -20.33 -21.37 -10.28
C ARG A 160 -20.94 -21.84 -8.97
N ILE A 161 -22.19 -21.46 -8.71
CA ILE A 161 -23.20 -22.33 -8.08
C ILE A 161 -24.52 -22.06 -8.80
#